data_AF-A0A8S1QFD9-F1
#
_entry.id   AF-A0A8S1QFD9-F1
#
_cell.length_a   1.000
_cell.length_b   1.000
_cell.length_c   1.000
_cell.angle_alpha   90.00
_cell.angle_beta   90.00
_cell.angle_gamma   90.00
#
_symmetry.space_group_name_H-M   'P 1'
#
loop_
_entity.id
_entity.type
_entity.pdbx_description
1 polymer ?
#
loop_
_entity_poly.entity_id
_entity_poly.type
_entity_poly.pdbx_seq_one_letter_code
_entity_poly.pdbx_strand_id
1 'polypeptide(L)'
;MKYLILFYLTICFAYPNVLDIILPSQRKLLERLREKHSDRKLEDVQSSWEPLRLHFEFLESPPQDVLDQINTVLNIAKTFFGRHLLVKRQKGNLQWKSSYETDWSLFEVPVSLQKSYDADLVFFIGQEINKDVDYIARAAPMIFDENTGRPIFGLMQLNNYHMKEYQGTDAKFEAAVQIVLHESIHGLGFTDNLYGNYYNSTSNEKYNFTVYQRVNQQIDLPTPRLTQLVENHFCCSNILGGTMEDQNGGGTAGSHFERSIFYNDIMTGAIMTGNSLFTEFTFAILEDTGFYRVTKHTADIQLWGKDKGCDFYKLQCYSETEYKEFCRNPYDDDDPNDDPLDHLSCSFQNTGIGICLNDGLVECPYNYVMADFDCRDANNYNTTLFSGTNFYFGYDSMCIEGSLTKKGIANRLGYSCFKYACDEDQNLKIIIDGVQYDCSDGGSSPSFNTQQYQGGFICPENPEELCESASECPNQCNKKGYCLGGSCTCIAGYAGRACEKSCTTYRNGVECVNSCPTNTFPDQFTMYCIGCPANCATCSAKDVCTECEDTFLLNAGFCEPLPTYSLIFTTTIIALFFTL
;
A
#
# COMPACT_ATOMS: atom_id res chain seq x y z
N MET A 1 31.62 9.38 6.27
CA MET A 1 30.58 9.68 5.27
C MET A 1 30.79 8.93 3.95
N LYS A 2 31.99 8.87 3.35
CA LYS A 2 32.26 7.99 2.18
C LYS A 2 31.95 6.49 2.37
N TYR A 3 31.83 6.02 3.61
CA TYR A 3 31.45 4.63 3.95
C TYR A 3 29.95 4.46 4.29
N LEU A 4 29.15 5.53 4.36
CA LEU A 4 27.69 5.44 4.57
C LEU A 4 26.91 5.36 3.24
N ILE A 5 27.50 5.85 2.15
CA ILE A 5 26.85 5.93 0.83
C ILE A 5 27.06 4.64 0.02
N LEU A 6 28.05 3.81 0.39
CA LEU A 6 28.43 2.59 -0.34
C LEU A 6 27.41 1.43 -0.27
N PHE A 7 26.25 1.63 0.35
CA PHE A 7 25.18 0.63 0.44
C PHE A 7 23.93 0.99 -0.38
N TYR A 8 23.87 2.18 -1.00
CA TYR A 8 22.68 2.67 -1.71
C TYR A 8 22.69 2.42 -3.23
N LEU A 9 23.77 1.86 -3.78
CA LEU A 9 23.96 1.70 -5.22
C LEU A 9 24.37 0.26 -5.57
N THR A 10 23.46 -0.68 -5.34
CA THR A 10 23.41 -1.90 -6.16
C THR A 10 22.44 -1.64 -7.29
N ILE A 11 22.97 -1.05 -8.36
CA ILE A 11 22.26 -0.82 -9.62
C ILE A 11 21.85 -2.16 -10.21
N CYS A 12 20.55 -2.35 -10.35
CA CYS A 12 19.91 -3.42 -11.11
C CYS A 12 20.28 -3.32 -12.59
N PHE A 13 21.36 -3.99 -12.99
CA PHE A 13 21.41 -4.56 -14.34
C PHE A 13 20.77 -5.94 -14.30
N ALA A 14 19.44 -5.98 -14.30
CA ALA A 14 18.73 -7.22 -14.54
C ALA A 14 18.95 -7.62 -16.01
N TYR A 15 19.88 -8.56 -16.24
CA TYR A 15 19.77 -9.43 -17.41
C TYR A 15 18.43 -10.16 -17.30
N PRO A 16 17.64 -10.26 -18.39
CA PRO A 16 16.30 -10.83 -18.34
C PRO A 16 16.42 -12.35 -18.20
N ASN A 17 16.62 -12.85 -16.98
CA ASN A 17 16.17 -14.19 -16.63
C ASN A 17 14.67 -14.06 -16.35
N VAL A 18 13.94 -13.99 -17.46
CA VAL A 18 12.49 -14.09 -17.58
C VAL A 18 12.04 -15.25 -16.69
N LEU A 19 11.42 -14.95 -15.55
CA LEU A 19 10.56 -15.92 -14.90
C LEU A 19 9.22 -15.88 -15.60
N ASP A 20 9.28 -16.43 -16.80
CA ASP A 20 8.18 -17.08 -17.45
C ASP A 20 7.84 -18.25 -16.52
N ILE A 21 7.09 -17.98 -15.43
CA ILE A 21 6.32 -19.02 -14.76
C ILE A 21 5.25 -19.40 -15.78
N ILE A 22 5.69 -20.12 -16.81
CA ILE A 22 4.81 -20.79 -17.73
C ILE A 22 4.13 -21.79 -16.81
N LEU A 23 2.86 -21.55 -16.53
CA LEU A 23 1.95 -22.54 -15.98
C LEU A 23 1.35 -23.27 -17.20
N PRO A 24 2.07 -24.17 -17.91
CA PRO A 24 1.59 -24.71 -19.17
C PRO A 24 0.27 -25.48 -19.00
N SER A 25 0.00 -26.03 -17.81
CA SER A 25 -1.27 -26.67 -17.46
C SER A 25 -2.41 -25.67 -17.17
N GLN A 26 -2.10 -24.53 -16.55
CA GLN A 26 -3.09 -23.53 -16.12
C GLN A 26 -3.40 -22.49 -17.19
N ARG A 27 -2.50 -22.23 -18.15
CA ARG A 27 -2.79 -21.34 -19.29
C ARG A 27 -4.02 -21.82 -20.05
N LYS A 28 -4.15 -23.14 -20.29
CA LYS A 28 -5.35 -23.73 -20.90
C LYS A 28 -6.59 -23.67 -20.00
N LEU A 29 -6.43 -23.66 -18.67
CA LEU A 29 -7.55 -23.44 -17.76
C LEU A 29 -8.01 -21.98 -17.84
N LEU A 30 -7.08 -21.02 -17.71
CA LEU A 30 -7.34 -19.60 -17.83
C LEU A 30 -7.93 -19.24 -19.19
N GLU A 31 -7.40 -19.78 -20.31
CA GLU A 31 -7.96 -19.63 -21.65
C GLU A 31 -9.39 -20.21 -21.75
N ARG A 32 -9.65 -21.40 -21.20
CA ARG A 32 -11.02 -21.96 -21.16
C ARG A 32 -11.98 -21.13 -20.31
N LEU A 33 -11.53 -20.64 -19.15
CA LEU A 33 -12.30 -19.74 -18.29
C LEU A 33 -12.48 -18.36 -18.94
N ARG A 34 -11.54 -17.96 -19.81
CA ARG A 34 -11.65 -16.79 -20.67
C ARG A 34 -12.81 -16.96 -21.66
N GLU A 35 -12.91 -18.12 -22.30
CA GLU A 35 -13.88 -18.42 -23.36
C GLU A 35 -15.28 -18.86 -22.89
N LYS A 36 -15.42 -19.55 -21.75
CA LYS A 36 -16.68 -20.21 -21.32
C LYS A 36 -17.28 -19.69 -20.00
N HIS A 37 -17.26 -18.38 -19.79
CA HIS A 37 -17.73 -17.78 -18.53
C HIS A 37 -19.23 -17.98 -18.25
N SER A 38 -20.08 -18.00 -19.29
CA SER A 38 -21.52 -18.26 -19.15
C SER A 38 -21.84 -19.67 -18.61
N ASP A 39 -20.88 -20.59 -18.70
CA ASP A 39 -21.02 -21.99 -18.30
C ASP A 39 -20.43 -22.28 -16.91
N ARG A 40 -20.02 -21.23 -16.16
CA ARG A 40 -19.49 -21.36 -14.80
C ARG A 40 -20.53 -21.97 -13.88
N LYS A 41 -20.24 -23.15 -13.32
CA LYS A 41 -21.09 -23.83 -12.34
C LYS A 41 -20.93 -23.19 -10.97
N LEU A 42 -21.64 -22.08 -10.74
CA LEU A 42 -21.62 -21.35 -9.48
C LEU A 42 -22.36 -22.07 -8.33
N GLU A 43 -22.97 -23.23 -8.59
CA GLU A 43 -23.71 -24.03 -7.59
C GLU A 43 -22.83 -24.48 -6.40
N ASP A 44 -21.51 -24.58 -6.60
CA ASP A 44 -20.52 -24.99 -5.57
C ASP A 44 -19.89 -23.81 -4.81
N VAL A 45 -20.26 -22.57 -5.15
CA VAL A 45 -19.81 -21.35 -4.48
C VAL A 45 -20.88 -20.89 -3.50
N GLN A 46 -20.49 -20.43 -2.31
CA GLN A 46 -21.43 -19.84 -1.36
C GLN A 46 -22.01 -18.53 -1.92
N SER A 47 -23.28 -18.28 -1.62
CA SER A 47 -23.96 -17.06 -2.09
C SER A 47 -23.57 -15.81 -1.29
N SER A 48 -23.26 -15.96 0.00
CA SER A 48 -22.85 -14.86 0.88
C SER A 48 -21.38 -14.49 0.70
N TRP A 49 -21.07 -13.22 0.93
CA TRP A 49 -19.69 -12.74 1.02
C TRP A 49 -19.22 -12.81 2.46
N GLU A 50 -18.00 -13.30 2.63
CA GLU A 50 -17.50 -13.66 3.94
C GLU A 50 -16.04 -13.26 4.12
N PRO A 51 -15.58 -12.93 5.34
CA PRO A 51 -14.19 -12.59 5.62
C PRO A 51 -13.21 -13.57 4.98
N LEU A 52 -12.23 -13.02 4.28
CA LEU A 52 -11.23 -13.78 3.56
C LEU A 52 -10.32 -14.56 4.52
N ARG A 53 -10.13 -15.86 4.27
CA ARG A 53 -9.23 -16.70 5.07
C ARG A 53 -7.97 -17.02 4.29
N LEU A 54 -6.87 -16.38 4.68
CA LEU A 54 -5.53 -16.71 4.18
C LEU A 54 -4.86 -17.75 5.07
N HIS A 55 -4.18 -18.69 4.43
CA HIS A 55 -3.32 -19.66 5.10
C HIS A 55 -1.93 -19.64 4.46
N PHE A 56 -0.89 -19.53 5.29
CA PHE A 56 0.50 -19.57 4.84
C PHE A 56 1.11 -20.88 5.33
N GLU A 57 1.50 -21.76 4.41
CA GLU A 57 2.12 -23.06 4.69
C GLU A 57 3.58 -23.03 4.24
N PHE A 58 4.50 -23.18 5.20
CA PHE A 58 5.92 -23.28 4.87
C PHE A 58 6.22 -24.57 4.10
N LEU A 59 6.85 -24.43 2.93
CA LEU A 59 7.45 -25.57 2.22
C LEU A 59 8.65 -26.11 3.02
N GLU A 60 9.42 -25.18 3.57
CA GLU A 60 10.56 -25.42 4.44
C GLU A 60 10.56 -24.39 5.57
N SER A 61 11.01 -24.79 6.76
CA SER A 61 11.07 -23.89 7.91
C SER A 61 12.07 -22.75 7.64
N PRO A 62 11.69 -21.48 7.91
CA PRO A 62 12.63 -20.37 7.86
C PRO A 62 13.83 -20.57 8.81
N PRO A 63 14.96 -19.89 8.56
CA PRO A 63 16.04 -19.81 9.54
C PRO A 63 15.53 -19.30 10.90
N GLN A 64 16.05 -19.87 11.98
CA GLN A 64 15.54 -19.66 13.34
C GLN A 64 15.60 -18.19 13.79
N ASP A 65 16.56 -17.42 13.27
CA ASP A 65 16.77 -16.01 13.59
C ASP A 65 15.73 -15.07 12.94
N VAL A 66 15.00 -15.52 11.92
CA VAL A 66 13.91 -14.77 11.27
C VAL A 66 12.52 -15.36 11.49
N LEU A 67 12.44 -16.60 12.01
CA LEU A 67 11.20 -17.37 12.15
C LEU A 67 10.08 -16.61 12.89
N ASP A 68 10.38 -16.02 14.05
CA ASP A 68 9.37 -15.35 14.88
C ASP A 68 8.82 -14.09 14.19
N GLN A 69 9.71 -13.33 13.54
CA GLN A 69 9.32 -12.15 12.75
C GLN A 69 8.43 -12.57 11.58
N ILE A 70 8.83 -13.56 10.78
CA ILE A 70 8.06 -14.02 9.62
C ILE A 70 6.70 -14.55 10.06
N ASN A 71 6.62 -15.37 11.10
CA ASN A 71 5.34 -15.83 11.65
C ASN A 71 4.42 -14.67 12.05
N THR A 72 5.00 -13.64 12.68
CA THR A 72 4.23 -12.46 13.11
C THR A 72 3.74 -11.66 11.91
N VAL A 73 4.61 -11.41 10.92
CA VAL A 73 4.30 -10.70 9.68
C VAL A 73 3.19 -11.41 8.89
N LEU A 74 3.30 -12.72 8.67
CA LEU A 74 2.30 -13.52 7.97
C LEU A 74 0.95 -13.50 8.71
N ASN A 75 0.97 -13.53 10.05
CA ASN A 75 -0.26 -13.43 10.85
C ASN A 75 -0.90 -12.04 10.79
N ILE A 76 -0.10 -10.97 10.68
CA ILE A 76 -0.59 -9.61 10.42
C ILE A 76 -1.26 -9.57 9.05
N ALA A 77 -0.62 -10.06 7.99
CA ALA A 77 -1.21 -10.09 6.65
C ALA A 77 -2.54 -10.87 6.61
N LYS A 78 -2.57 -12.05 7.24
CA LYS A 78 -3.78 -12.85 7.41
C LYS A 78 -4.92 -12.08 8.07
N THR A 79 -4.62 -11.38 9.17
CA THR A 79 -5.60 -10.59 9.91
C THR A 79 -6.05 -9.39 9.10
N PHE A 80 -5.11 -8.71 8.44
CA PHE A 80 -5.36 -7.52 7.65
C PHE A 80 -6.32 -7.82 6.48
N PHE A 81 -5.99 -8.78 5.62
CA PHE A 81 -6.87 -9.12 4.50
C PHE A 81 -8.17 -9.77 4.95
N GLY A 82 -8.16 -10.59 6.00
CA GLY A 82 -9.39 -11.18 6.52
C GLY A 82 -10.34 -10.15 7.14
N ARG A 83 -9.81 -9.05 7.68
CA ARG A 83 -10.63 -7.95 8.19
C ARG A 83 -11.23 -7.12 7.05
N HIS A 84 -10.44 -6.83 6.01
CA HIS A 84 -10.80 -5.83 5.00
C HIS A 84 -11.42 -6.41 3.72
N LEU A 85 -11.17 -7.68 3.41
CA LEU A 85 -11.68 -8.33 2.21
C LEU A 85 -12.71 -9.40 2.55
N LEU A 86 -13.78 -9.42 1.75
CA LEU A 86 -14.77 -10.46 1.71
C LEU A 86 -14.62 -11.27 0.42
N VAL A 87 -14.96 -12.55 0.48
CA VAL A 87 -14.91 -13.48 -0.64
C VAL A 87 -16.16 -14.37 -0.66
N LYS A 88 -16.60 -14.73 -1.87
CA LYS A 88 -17.52 -15.85 -2.04
C LYS A 88 -16.73 -17.16 -2.04
N ARG A 89 -16.70 -17.84 -0.89
CA ARG A 89 -15.91 -19.06 -0.70
C ARG A 89 -16.54 -20.28 -1.37
N GLN A 90 -15.70 -21.24 -1.72
CA GLN A 90 -16.17 -22.57 -2.12
C GLN A 90 -16.84 -23.27 -0.92
N LYS A 91 -17.75 -24.20 -1.21
CA LYS A 91 -18.33 -25.06 -0.17
C LYS A 91 -17.29 -26.05 0.35
N GLY A 92 -17.03 -26.02 1.65
CA GLY A 92 -16.07 -26.91 2.32
C GLY A 92 -14.64 -26.37 2.28
N ASN A 93 -13.70 -27.25 2.62
CA ASN A 93 -12.27 -26.91 2.67
C ASN A 93 -11.65 -26.99 1.28
N LEU A 94 -10.66 -26.13 0.98
CA LEU A 94 -9.87 -26.24 -0.24
C LEU A 94 -9.15 -27.59 -0.28
N GLN A 95 -9.41 -28.37 -1.32
CA GLN A 95 -8.81 -29.68 -1.51
C GLN A 95 -7.66 -29.60 -2.50
N TRP A 96 -6.49 -30.10 -2.12
CA TRP A 96 -5.45 -30.38 -3.11
C TRP A 96 -5.92 -31.52 -4.04
N LYS A 97 -5.98 -31.24 -5.35
CA LYS A 97 -6.33 -32.26 -6.35
C LYS A 97 -5.06 -32.92 -6.86
N SER A 98 -5.07 -34.24 -7.00
CA SER A 98 -3.95 -35.01 -7.58
C SER A 98 -3.64 -34.65 -9.04
N SER A 99 -4.53 -33.90 -9.70
CA SER A 99 -4.35 -33.38 -11.05
C SER A 99 -3.59 -32.06 -11.10
N TYR A 100 -3.37 -31.40 -9.97
CA TYR A 100 -2.59 -30.18 -9.93
C TYR A 100 -1.12 -30.50 -10.22
N GLU A 101 -0.51 -29.65 -11.03
CA GLU A 101 0.94 -29.61 -11.17
C GLU A 101 1.55 -29.39 -9.78
N THR A 102 2.70 -30.00 -9.52
CA THR A 102 3.37 -29.95 -8.20
C THR A 102 4.79 -29.45 -8.30
N ASP A 103 5.36 -29.38 -9.50
CA ASP A 103 6.73 -28.98 -9.80
C ASP A 103 6.70 -27.88 -10.85
N TRP A 104 7.16 -26.69 -10.48
CA TRP A 104 7.24 -25.52 -11.36
C TRP A 104 8.69 -25.08 -11.59
N SER A 105 9.64 -26.02 -11.51
CA SER A 105 11.09 -25.81 -11.64
C SER A 105 11.74 -24.94 -10.55
N LEU A 106 10.99 -24.06 -9.90
CA LEU A 106 11.43 -23.23 -8.77
C LEU A 106 11.19 -23.87 -7.41
N PHE A 107 10.20 -24.75 -7.30
CA PHE A 107 9.83 -25.45 -6.07
C PHE A 107 8.94 -26.64 -6.40
N GLU A 108 8.89 -27.59 -5.46
CA GLU A 108 8.00 -28.74 -5.49
C GLU A 108 7.10 -28.70 -4.24
N VAL A 109 5.79 -28.94 -4.39
CA VAL A 109 4.86 -29.06 -3.25
C VAL A 109 4.91 -30.50 -2.72
N PRO A 110 5.48 -30.76 -1.51
CA PRO A 110 5.64 -32.10 -0.99
C PRO A 110 4.30 -32.79 -0.75
N VAL A 111 4.25 -34.12 -0.90
CA VAL A 111 3.03 -34.94 -0.69
C VAL A 111 2.39 -34.70 0.68
N SER A 112 3.19 -34.43 1.73
CA SER A 112 2.70 -34.11 3.07
C SER A 112 1.87 -32.83 3.15
N LEU A 113 2.05 -31.90 2.20
CA LEU A 113 1.33 -30.63 2.10
C LEU A 113 0.18 -30.69 1.09
N GLN A 114 0.02 -31.78 0.36
CA GLN A 114 -1.07 -32.03 -0.59
C GLN A 114 -2.33 -32.50 0.16
N LYS A 115 -2.85 -31.64 1.03
CA LYS A 115 -3.95 -31.93 1.98
C LYS A 115 -5.11 -30.95 1.83
N SER A 116 -6.14 -31.11 2.66
CA SER A 116 -7.24 -30.15 2.76
C SER A 116 -6.86 -28.96 3.65
N TYR A 117 -7.24 -27.75 3.25
CA TYR A 117 -7.01 -26.52 4.02
C TYR A 117 -8.34 -25.82 4.33
N ASP A 118 -8.54 -25.42 5.58
CA ASP A 118 -9.65 -24.56 5.97
C ASP A 118 -9.30 -23.09 5.70
N ALA A 119 -9.25 -22.75 4.42
CA ALA A 119 -8.83 -21.45 3.90
C ALA A 119 -9.59 -21.12 2.61
N ASP A 120 -9.47 -19.88 2.16
CA ASP A 120 -10.01 -19.42 0.86
C ASP A 120 -8.87 -19.17 -0.15
N LEU A 121 -7.64 -18.96 0.32
CA LEU A 121 -6.40 -18.96 -0.46
C LEU A 121 -5.25 -19.48 0.42
N VAL A 122 -4.46 -20.41 -0.13
CA VAL A 122 -3.27 -20.97 0.52
C VAL A 122 -2.01 -20.48 -0.19
N PHE A 123 -1.09 -19.86 0.54
CA PHE A 123 0.24 -19.55 0.07
C PHE A 123 1.22 -20.63 0.53
N PHE A 124 1.98 -21.20 -0.40
CA PHE A 124 3.16 -21.98 -0.08
C PHE A 124 4.36 -21.06 0.06
N ILE A 125 5.06 -21.13 1.20
CA ILE A 125 6.15 -20.22 1.52
C ILE A 125 7.49 -20.91 1.29
N GLY A 126 8.15 -20.53 0.20
CA GLY A 126 9.52 -20.92 -0.10
C GLY A 126 10.53 -20.03 0.59
N GLN A 127 11.70 -20.59 0.88
CA GLN A 127 12.81 -19.88 1.52
C GLN A 127 13.93 -19.67 0.49
N GLU A 128 14.45 -18.45 0.41
CA GLU A 128 15.68 -18.10 -0.30
C GLU A 128 16.67 -17.52 0.72
N ILE A 129 17.98 -17.72 0.51
CA ILE A 129 19.05 -17.21 1.39
C ILE A 129 20.21 -16.59 0.61
N ASN A 130 20.17 -16.63 -0.71
CA ASN A 130 21.21 -16.08 -1.55
C ASN A 130 21.12 -14.56 -1.57
N LYS A 131 22.19 -13.91 -1.09
CA LYS A 131 22.33 -12.45 -1.11
C LYS A 131 22.43 -11.85 -2.51
N ASP A 132 22.82 -12.65 -3.50
CA ASP A 132 23.02 -12.23 -4.88
C ASP A 132 21.71 -12.27 -5.68
N VAL A 133 20.61 -12.72 -5.05
CA VAL A 133 19.26 -12.62 -5.57
C VAL A 133 18.71 -11.24 -5.19
N ASP A 134 18.17 -10.55 -6.19
CA ASP A 134 17.78 -9.13 -6.16
C ASP A 134 16.44 -8.85 -5.48
N TYR A 135 15.55 -9.85 -5.38
CA TYR A 135 14.26 -9.69 -4.70
C TYR A 135 14.34 -9.96 -3.20
N ILE A 136 13.61 -9.16 -2.41
CA ILE A 136 13.37 -9.42 -0.97
C ILE A 136 12.29 -10.48 -0.81
N ALA A 137 11.23 -10.35 -1.58
CA ALA A 137 10.17 -11.34 -1.70
C ALA A 137 9.63 -11.33 -3.14
N ARG A 138 8.90 -12.40 -3.49
CA ARG A 138 8.12 -12.46 -4.73
C ARG A 138 6.97 -13.44 -4.56
N ALA A 139 5.85 -13.18 -5.22
CA ALA A 139 4.70 -14.05 -5.17
C ALA A 139 3.96 -14.10 -6.50
N ALA A 140 3.23 -15.20 -6.67
CA ALA A 140 2.37 -15.40 -7.83
C ALA A 140 1.20 -16.34 -7.48
N PRO A 141 0.04 -16.15 -8.12
CA PRO A 141 -1.01 -17.15 -8.09
C PRO A 141 -0.59 -18.38 -8.90
N MET A 142 -0.94 -19.58 -8.42
CA MET A 142 -0.53 -20.83 -9.05
C MET A 142 -1.71 -21.66 -9.54
N ILE A 143 -2.72 -21.83 -8.69
CA ILE A 143 -3.88 -22.67 -8.97
C ILE A 143 -5.13 -21.80 -8.83
N PHE A 144 -6.00 -21.92 -9.81
CA PHE A 144 -7.24 -21.16 -9.89
C PHE A 144 -8.43 -22.07 -9.64
N ASP A 145 -9.46 -21.51 -9.03
CA ASP A 145 -10.75 -22.16 -8.93
C ASP A 145 -11.34 -22.36 -10.33
N GLU A 146 -11.76 -23.58 -10.62
CA GLU A 146 -12.34 -23.97 -11.91
C GLU A 146 -13.71 -23.32 -12.16
N ASN A 147 -14.39 -22.84 -11.11
CA ASN A 147 -15.70 -22.22 -11.22
C ASN A 147 -15.63 -20.69 -11.34
N THR A 148 -14.80 -20.03 -10.54
CA THR A 148 -14.70 -18.56 -10.47
C THR A 148 -13.47 -17.99 -11.18
N GLY A 149 -12.45 -18.80 -11.44
CA GLY A 149 -11.15 -18.34 -11.93
C GLY A 149 -10.33 -17.55 -10.93
N ARG A 150 -10.78 -17.47 -9.67
CA ARG A 150 -10.05 -16.83 -8.57
C ARG A 150 -8.84 -17.67 -8.15
N PRO A 151 -7.69 -17.06 -7.78
CA PRO A 151 -6.61 -17.79 -7.14
C PRO A 151 -7.06 -18.51 -5.86
N ILE A 152 -6.67 -19.78 -5.72
CA ILE A 152 -6.93 -20.60 -4.51
C ILE A 152 -5.66 -21.21 -3.92
N PHE A 153 -4.59 -21.34 -4.72
CA PHE A 153 -3.24 -21.59 -4.21
C PHE A 153 -2.26 -20.62 -4.88
N GLY A 154 -1.31 -20.10 -4.11
CA GLY A 154 -0.24 -19.23 -4.57
C GLY A 154 1.12 -19.64 -3.98
N LEU A 155 2.18 -19.08 -4.55
CA LEU A 155 3.54 -19.18 -4.03
C LEU A 155 3.95 -17.81 -3.48
N MET A 156 4.67 -17.82 -2.38
CA MET A 156 5.46 -16.68 -1.93
C MET A 156 6.86 -17.16 -1.58
N GLN A 157 7.89 -16.53 -2.14
CA GLN A 157 9.27 -16.79 -1.77
C GLN A 157 9.80 -15.61 -0.98
N LEU A 158 10.40 -15.89 0.18
CA LEU A 158 11.02 -14.90 1.05
C LEU A 158 12.54 -15.08 1.03
N ASN A 159 13.26 -14.03 0.65
CA ASN A 159 14.70 -14.00 0.75
C ASN A 159 15.11 -13.61 2.18
N ASN A 160 15.42 -14.63 2.98
CA ASN A 160 15.77 -14.48 4.38
C ASN A 160 17.11 -13.79 4.61
N TYR A 161 17.96 -13.64 3.59
CA TYR A 161 19.14 -12.78 3.71
C TYR A 161 18.69 -11.32 3.87
N HIS A 162 17.81 -10.85 2.98
CA HIS A 162 17.29 -9.48 2.98
C HIS A 162 16.25 -9.23 4.07
N MET A 163 15.39 -10.21 4.39
CA MET A 163 14.38 -10.06 5.46
C MET A 163 15.00 -9.74 6.84
N LYS A 164 16.27 -10.10 7.07
CA LYS A 164 17.00 -9.74 8.30
C LYS A 164 17.24 -8.24 8.44
N GLU A 165 17.33 -7.51 7.34
CA GLU A 165 17.55 -6.06 7.36
C GLU A 165 16.36 -5.30 7.95
N TYR A 166 15.19 -5.95 7.93
CA TYR A 166 13.92 -5.47 8.46
C TYR A 166 13.67 -5.88 9.93
N GLN A 167 14.69 -6.36 10.62
CA GLN A 167 14.64 -6.64 12.06
C GLN A 167 14.96 -5.42 12.92
N GLY A 168 14.61 -5.52 14.21
CA GLY A 168 14.99 -4.56 15.24
C GLY A 168 13.94 -3.50 15.52
N THR A 169 13.72 -2.57 14.59
CA THR A 169 12.89 -1.37 14.82
C THR A 169 11.43 -1.59 14.44
N ASP A 170 10.52 -0.76 14.94
CA ASP A 170 9.09 -0.87 14.61
C ASP A 170 8.83 -0.46 13.14
N ALA A 171 9.51 0.59 12.65
CA ALA A 171 9.45 1.02 11.25
C ALA A 171 9.97 -0.05 10.27
N LYS A 172 11.13 -0.67 10.58
CA LYS A 172 11.67 -1.78 9.78
C LYS A 172 10.73 -2.98 9.78
N PHE A 173 10.15 -3.30 10.94
CA PHE A 173 9.18 -4.38 11.03
C PHE A 173 7.92 -4.09 10.21
N GLU A 174 7.41 -2.86 10.23
CA GLU A 174 6.29 -2.43 9.39
C GLU A 174 6.61 -2.57 7.90
N ALA A 175 7.82 -2.20 7.47
CA ALA A 175 8.27 -2.43 6.10
C ALA A 175 8.28 -3.93 5.72
N ALA A 176 8.67 -4.83 6.62
CA ALA A 176 8.51 -6.28 6.39
C ALA A 176 7.03 -6.71 6.25
N VAL A 177 6.12 -6.08 7.00
CA VAL A 177 4.68 -6.30 6.84
C VAL A 177 4.22 -5.83 5.46
N GLN A 178 4.63 -4.63 5.03
CA GLN A 178 4.28 -4.07 3.74
C GLN A 178 4.75 -4.95 2.58
N ILE A 179 5.96 -5.51 2.66
CA ILE A 179 6.47 -6.48 1.66
C ILE A 179 5.52 -7.68 1.55
N VAL A 180 5.15 -8.29 2.68
CA VAL A 180 4.26 -9.46 2.65
C VAL A 180 2.84 -9.10 2.23
N LEU A 181 2.35 -7.90 2.56
CA LEU A 181 1.06 -7.41 2.06
C LEU A 181 1.09 -7.23 0.53
N HIS A 182 2.13 -6.58 -0.01
CA HIS A 182 2.37 -6.42 -1.44
C HIS A 182 2.36 -7.77 -2.18
N GLU A 183 3.18 -8.72 -1.72
CA GLU A 183 3.26 -10.04 -2.34
C GLU A 183 1.94 -10.84 -2.22
N SER A 184 1.23 -10.65 -1.11
CA SER A 184 -0.09 -11.26 -0.96
C SER A 184 -1.08 -10.72 -2.00
N ILE A 185 -1.00 -9.45 -2.39
CA ILE A 185 -1.89 -8.83 -3.39
C ILE A 185 -1.70 -9.46 -4.78
N HIS A 186 -0.47 -9.79 -5.18
CA HIS A 186 -0.24 -10.58 -6.39
C HIS A 186 -0.92 -11.95 -6.32
N GLY A 187 -0.77 -12.66 -5.21
CA GLY A 187 -1.45 -13.94 -4.99
C GLY A 187 -2.98 -13.83 -4.90
N LEU A 188 -3.51 -12.68 -4.47
CA LEU A 188 -4.95 -12.39 -4.47
C LEU A 188 -5.48 -12.19 -5.89
N GLY A 189 -4.64 -11.75 -6.81
CA GLY A 189 -4.92 -11.75 -8.24
C GLY A 189 -4.63 -10.44 -8.96
N PHE A 190 -3.92 -9.49 -8.33
CA PHE A 190 -3.41 -8.30 -9.03
C PHE A 190 -2.11 -8.65 -9.78
N THR A 191 -2.27 -9.11 -11.01
CA THR A 191 -1.18 -9.48 -11.93
C THR A 191 -1.72 -9.45 -13.35
N ASP A 192 -0.88 -9.02 -14.29
CA ASP A 192 -1.22 -8.80 -15.71
C ASP A 192 -1.91 -10.01 -16.38
N ASN A 193 -1.46 -11.21 -16.03
CA ASN A 193 -1.95 -12.46 -16.60
C ASN A 193 -3.40 -12.79 -16.19
N LEU A 194 -3.96 -12.10 -15.18
CA LEU A 194 -5.32 -12.28 -14.69
C LEU A 194 -6.31 -11.21 -15.12
N TYR A 195 -5.89 -10.13 -15.77
CA TYR A 195 -6.84 -9.09 -16.22
C TYR A 195 -7.99 -9.66 -17.04
N GLY A 196 -7.71 -10.64 -17.92
CA GLY A 196 -8.72 -11.34 -18.74
C GLY A 196 -9.78 -12.13 -17.97
N ASN A 197 -9.56 -12.29 -16.67
CA ASN A 197 -10.43 -13.03 -15.77
C ASN A 197 -11.25 -12.12 -14.85
N TYR A 198 -10.96 -10.81 -14.83
CA TYR A 198 -11.70 -9.86 -14.02
C TYR A 198 -13.14 -9.71 -14.50
N TYR A 199 -14.05 -9.54 -13.55
CA TYR A 199 -15.48 -9.43 -13.83
C TYR A 199 -16.16 -8.52 -12.81
N ASN A 200 -17.24 -7.89 -13.23
CA ASN A 200 -18.12 -7.18 -12.32
C ASN A 200 -18.86 -8.22 -11.46
N SER A 201 -18.53 -8.32 -10.19
CA SER A 201 -19.11 -9.33 -9.29
C SER A 201 -20.55 -9.06 -8.84
N THR A 202 -21.14 -7.95 -9.31
CA THR A 202 -22.57 -7.66 -9.21
C THR A 202 -23.33 -8.21 -10.42
N SER A 203 -22.89 -7.91 -11.65
CA SER A 203 -23.55 -8.41 -12.87
C SER A 203 -23.07 -9.80 -13.32
N ASN A 204 -21.96 -10.27 -12.78
CA ASN A 204 -21.17 -11.41 -13.28
C ASN A 204 -20.72 -11.26 -14.75
N GLU A 205 -20.67 -10.04 -15.27
CA GLU A 205 -20.16 -9.78 -16.61
C GLU A 205 -18.67 -9.48 -16.57
N LYS A 206 -17.93 -9.98 -17.56
CA LYS A 206 -16.52 -9.65 -17.69
C LYS A 206 -16.32 -8.19 -18.06
N TYR A 207 -15.22 -7.62 -17.58
CA TYR A 207 -14.75 -6.37 -18.15
C TYR A 207 -14.23 -6.63 -19.55
N ASN A 208 -14.76 -5.87 -20.51
CA ASN A 208 -14.23 -5.83 -21.87
C ASN A 208 -13.17 -4.72 -21.92
N PHE A 209 -11.95 -5.04 -21.46
CA PHE A 209 -10.86 -4.07 -21.45
C PHE A 209 -10.09 -4.12 -22.77
N THR A 210 -9.85 -2.95 -23.34
CA THR A 210 -8.74 -2.75 -24.27
C THR A 210 -7.63 -2.13 -23.46
N VAL A 211 -6.51 -2.83 -23.34
CA VAL A 211 -5.31 -2.28 -22.72
C VAL A 211 -4.74 -1.24 -23.69
N TYR A 212 -4.72 0.03 -23.30
CA TYR A 212 -4.23 1.11 -24.14
C TYR A 212 -2.78 1.40 -23.82
N GLN A 213 -1.91 1.37 -24.82
CA GLN A 213 -0.53 1.84 -24.70
C GLN A 213 -0.48 3.37 -24.85
N ARG A 214 0.15 4.04 -23.90
CA ARG A 214 0.51 5.45 -24.00
C ARG A 214 1.70 5.64 -24.96
N VAL A 215 1.99 6.89 -25.29
CA VAL A 215 3.15 7.30 -26.11
C VAL A 215 4.47 6.74 -25.56
N ASN A 216 4.53 6.49 -24.24
CA ASN A 216 5.72 5.98 -23.55
C ASN A 216 5.72 4.45 -23.33
N GLN A 217 4.73 3.70 -23.86
CA GLN A 217 4.52 2.23 -23.68
C GLN A 217 3.75 1.79 -22.42
N GLN A 218 3.52 2.69 -21.44
CA GLN A 218 2.60 2.49 -20.31
C GLN A 218 1.22 1.98 -20.71
N ILE A 219 0.63 1.12 -19.89
CA ILE A 219 -0.72 0.61 -20.10
C ILE A 219 -1.73 1.22 -19.14
N ASP A 220 -2.90 1.64 -19.62
CA ASP A 220 -4.03 2.01 -18.76
C ASP A 220 -4.96 0.79 -18.59
N LEU A 221 -5.29 0.42 -17.35
CA LEU A 221 -6.19 -0.67 -17.01
C LEU A 221 -7.63 -0.15 -16.76
N PRO A 222 -8.57 -0.34 -17.70
CA PRO A 222 -9.90 0.27 -17.66
C PRO A 222 -10.86 -0.53 -16.77
N THR A 223 -10.66 -0.45 -15.45
CA THR A 223 -11.51 -1.08 -14.44
C THR A 223 -12.35 -0.02 -13.72
N PRO A 224 -13.66 -0.27 -13.47
CA PRO A 224 -14.61 0.81 -13.20
C PRO A 224 -14.33 1.62 -11.93
N ARG A 225 -14.00 0.97 -10.80
CA ARG A 225 -13.74 1.67 -9.53
C ARG A 225 -12.39 2.33 -9.57
N LEU A 226 -11.36 1.64 -10.05
CA LEU A 226 -10.02 2.21 -10.17
C LEU A 226 -10.04 3.44 -11.09
N THR A 227 -10.65 3.35 -12.28
CA THR A 227 -10.78 4.48 -13.20
C THR A 227 -11.46 5.65 -12.52
N GLN A 228 -12.57 5.42 -11.82
CA GLN A 228 -13.30 6.51 -11.17
C GLN A 228 -12.52 7.16 -10.02
N LEU A 229 -11.82 6.37 -9.20
CA LEU A 229 -10.94 6.91 -8.17
C LEU A 229 -9.83 7.75 -8.77
N VAL A 230 -9.22 7.30 -9.87
CA VAL A 230 -8.18 8.05 -10.57
C VAL A 230 -8.75 9.35 -11.16
N GLU A 231 -9.92 9.31 -11.79
CA GLU A 231 -10.58 10.53 -12.32
C GLU A 231 -10.84 11.57 -11.22
N ASN A 232 -11.34 11.10 -10.07
CA ASN A 232 -11.64 11.95 -8.92
C ASN A 232 -10.37 12.49 -8.29
N HIS A 233 -9.38 11.63 -8.01
CA HIS A 233 -8.14 12.00 -7.33
C HIS A 233 -7.34 13.03 -8.11
N PHE A 234 -7.18 12.84 -9.42
CA PHE A 234 -6.42 13.76 -10.25
C PHE A 234 -7.27 14.92 -10.80
N CYS A 235 -8.57 15.01 -10.50
CA CYS A 235 -9.49 15.96 -11.14
C CYS A 235 -9.39 15.95 -12.68
N CYS A 236 -9.34 14.75 -13.27
CA CYS A 236 -9.17 14.58 -14.70
C CYS A 236 -10.23 13.63 -15.27
N SER A 237 -11.13 14.17 -16.10
CA SER A 237 -12.19 13.39 -16.74
C SER A 237 -11.73 12.71 -18.03
N ASN A 238 -12.41 11.62 -18.39
CA ASN A 238 -12.14 10.79 -19.56
C ASN A 238 -10.79 10.07 -19.48
N ILE A 239 -10.44 9.61 -18.29
CA ILE A 239 -9.30 8.70 -18.10
C ILE A 239 -9.71 7.30 -18.57
N LEU A 240 -8.80 6.62 -19.26
CA LEU A 240 -9.07 5.28 -19.77
C LEU A 240 -9.05 4.24 -18.66
N GLY A 241 -8.13 4.37 -17.70
CA GLY A 241 -7.87 3.39 -16.65
C GLY A 241 -6.82 3.91 -15.68
N GLY A 242 -6.55 3.17 -14.61
CA GLY A 242 -5.35 3.39 -13.81
C GLY A 242 -4.11 2.94 -14.58
N THR A 243 -3.06 3.76 -14.60
CA THR A 243 -1.82 3.45 -15.33
C THR A 243 -0.98 2.40 -14.58
N MET A 244 -0.52 1.39 -15.31
CA MET A 244 0.38 0.37 -14.81
C MET A 244 1.81 0.66 -15.25
N GLU A 245 2.74 0.19 -14.42
CA GLU A 245 4.18 0.23 -14.65
C GLU A 245 4.56 -0.38 -16.00
N ASP A 246 5.54 0.20 -16.70
CA ASP A 246 6.05 -0.28 -17.97
C ASP A 246 7.55 -0.57 -17.98
N GLN A 247 8.27 -0.16 -16.94
CA GLN A 247 9.70 -0.39 -16.80
C GLN A 247 10.01 -1.78 -16.24
N ASN A 248 11.28 -2.20 -16.40
CA ASN A 248 11.87 -3.41 -15.81
C ASN A 248 11.30 -4.78 -16.27
N GLY A 249 10.53 -4.82 -17.36
CA GLY A 249 10.13 -6.07 -18.05
C GLY A 249 9.01 -6.85 -17.35
N GLY A 250 8.75 -8.09 -17.78
CA GLY A 250 7.52 -8.83 -17.43
C GLY A 250 7.30 -9.22 -15.95
N GLY A 251 8.32 -9.06 -15.08
CA GLY A 251 8.16 -9.23 -13.63
C GLY A 251 7.61 -7.99 -12.91
N THR A 252 7.66 -6.83 -13.57
CA THR A 252 7.26 -5.54 -13.00
C THR A 252 6.18 -4.90 -13.85
N ALA A 253 6.41 -4.81 -15.16
CA ALA A 253 5.52 -4.17 -16.11
C ALA A 253 4.14 -4.84 -16.14
N GLY A 254 3.10 -4.01 -16.01
CA GLY A 254 1.72 -4.43 -16.07
C GLY A 254 1.18 -5.14 -14.83
N SER A 255 1.98 -5.45 -13.81
CA SER A 255 1.51 -6.03 -12.53
C SER A 255 1.62 -5.07 -11.34
N HIS A 256 2.10 -3.85 -11.57
CA HIS A 256 2.26 -2.80 -10.57
C HIS A 256 1.62 -1.50 -11.07
N PHE A 257 1.26 -0.62 -10.15
CA PHE A 257 0.92 0.75 -10.48
C PHE A 257 2.15 1.54 -10.94
N GLU A 258 1.93 2.43 -11.91
CA GLU A 258 2.95 3.33 -12.43
C GLU A 258 3.50 4.26 -11.33
N ARG A 259 4.80 4.14 -11.03
CA ARG A 259 5.42 4.86 -9.91
C ARG A 259 5.38 6.38 -10.07
N SER A 260 5.39 6.94 -11.28
CA SER A 260 5.28 8.40 -11.47
C SER A 260 3.90 8.98 -11.15
N ILE A 261 2.87 8.13 -11.17
CA ILE A 261 1.47 8.50 -10.95
C ILE A 261 1.00 8.13 -9.55
N PHE A 262 1.36 6.95 -9.07
CA PHE A 262 0.89 6.42 -7.78
C PHE A 262 1.94 6.51 -6.67
N TYR A 263 3.17 6.91 -7.01
CA TYR A 263 4.27 7.21 -6.09
C TYR A 263 4.50 6.11 -5.07
N ASN A 264 4.07 6.32 -3.84
CA ASN A 264 4.31 5.46 -2.71
C ASN A 264 3.14 4.53 -2.39
N ASP A 265 2.19 4.33 -3.30
CA ASP A 265 1.24 3.21 -3.15
C ASP A 265 2.02 1.88 -3.05
N ILE A 266 1.54 1.02 -2.15
CA ILE A 266 2.17 -0.25 -1.81
C ILE A 266 2.34 -1.15 -3.04
N MET A 267 1.50 -1.02 -4.06
CA MET A 267 1.57 -1.81 -5.29
C MET A 267 2.33 -1.14 -6.44
N THR A 268 3.21 -0.17 -6.15
CA THR A 268 4.25 0.23 -7.13
C THR A 268 5.43 -0.74 -7.13
N GLY A 269 6.22 -0.78 -8.20
CA GLY A 269 7.21 -1.84 -8.50
C GLY A 269 8.43 -1.96 -7.57
N ALA A 270 8.50 -1.20 -6.48
CA ALA A 270 9.54 -1.30 -5.45
C ALA A 270 9.05 -0.71 -4.12
N ILE A 271 9.66 -1.12 -3.02
CA ILE A 271 9.37 -0.54 -1.71
C ILE A 271 9.90 0.89 -1.61
N MET A 272 9.10 1.79 -1.03
CA MET A 272 9.52 3.14 -0.71
C MET A 272 9.79 3.24 0.79
N THR A 273 11.07 3.36 1.13
CA THR A 273 11.50 3.49 2.53
C THR A 273 10.74 4.60 3.21
N GLY A 274 10.14 4.26 4.34
CA GLY A 274 9.47 5.23 5.19
C GLY A 274 8.25 5.91 4.56
N ASN A 275 7.66 5.36 3.50
CA ASN A 275 6.61 6.05 2.74
C ASN A 275 5.54 5.16 2.13
N SER A 276 5.64 3.83 2.16
CA SER A 276 4.64 2.98 1.49
C SER A 276 3.23 3.09 2.11
N LEU A 277 2.23 3.35 1.27
CA LEU A 277 0.82 3.56 1.61
C LEU A 277 -0.07 2.44 1.07
N PHE A 278 -1.03 1.97 1.86
CA PHE A 278 -2.10 1.11 1.37
C PHE A 278 -3.33 1.98 1.06
N THR A 279 -3.45 2.41 -0.20
CA THR A 279 -4.43 3.43 -0.61
C THR A 279 -5.75 2.83 -1.09
N GLU A 280 -6.75 3.70 -1.30
CA GLU A 280 -8.01 3.35 -1.97
C GLU A 280 -7.80 2.78 -3.39
N PHE A 281 -6.71 3.13 -4.09
CA PHE A 281 -6.41 2.55 -5.41
C PHE A 281 -6.15 1.05 -5.32
N THR A 282 -5.41 0.62 -4.29
CA THR A 282 -5.13 -0.80 -4.03
C THR A 282 -6.42 -1.55 -3.65
N PHE A 283 -7.28 -0.96 -2.82
CA PHE A 283 -8.59 -1.58 -2.51
C PHE A 283 -9.48 -1.69 -3.74
N ALA A 284 -9.53 -0.65 -4.58
CA ALA A 284 -10.35 -0.63 -5.78
C ALA A 284 -9.91 -1.68 -6.79
N ILE A 285 -8.60 -1.86 -7.03
CA ILE A 285 -8.15 -2.91 -7.96
C ILE A 285 -8.44 -4.32 -7.43
N LEU A 286 -8.31 -4.54 -6.12
CA LEU A 286 -8.70 -5.80 -5.48
C LEU A 286 -10.20 -6.08 -5.63
N GLU A 287 -11.05 -5.06 -5.50
CA GLU A 287 -12.49 -5.19 -5.71
C GLU A 287 -12.85 -5.40 -7.19
N ASP A 288 -12.18 -4.68 -8.09
CA ASP A 288 -12.36 -4.78 -9.54
C ASP A 288 -11.76 -6.07 -10.13
N THR A 289 -11.04 -6.88 -9.35
CA THR A 289 -10.81 -8.28 -9.76
C THR A 289 -12.13 -9.05 -9.92
N GLY A 290 -13.19 -8.64 -9.20
CA GLY A 290 -14.44 -9.37 -9.05
C GLY A 290 -14.38 -10.52 -8.04
N PHE A 291 -13.18 -10.88 -7.59
CA PHE A 291 -12.98 -11.97 -6.64
C PHE A 291 -13.32 -11.57 -5.21
N TYR A 292 -13.19 -10.29 -4.89
CA TYR A 292 -13.34 -9.75 -3.55
C TYR A 292 -14.33 -8.58 -3.50
N ARG A 293 -14.83 -8.33 -2.29
CA ARG A 293 -15.54 -7.12 -1.88
C ARG A 293 -14.84 -6.54 -0.68
N VAL A 294 -14.90 -5.22 -0.50
CA VAL A 294 -14.20 -4.54 0.58
C VAL A 294 -15.18 -4.20 1.71
N THR A 295 -14.74 -4.34 2.96
CA THR A 295 -15.50 -3.93 4.14
C THR A 295 -15.26 -2.45 4.44
N LYS A 296 -16.10 -1.80 5.24
CA LYS A 296 -15.88 -0.44 5.71
C LYS A 296 -14.49 -0.27 6.35
N HIS A 297 -13.75 0.71 5.87
CA HIS A 297 -12.36 0.98 6.25
C HIS A 297 -12.04 2.47 6.05
N THR A 298 -10.82 2.85 6.41
CA THR A 298 -10.23 4.16 6.15
C THR A 298 -8.85 3.87 5.62
N ALA A 299 -8.62 4.01 4.32
CA ALA A 299 -7.31 3.77 3.72
C ALA A 299 -6.32 4.89 4.02
N ASP A 300 -5.05 4.67 3.66
CA ASP A 300 -4.05 5.73 3.68
C ASP A 300 -4.36 6.78 2.59
N ILE A 301 -4.16 8.05 2.93
CA ILE A 301 -4.46 9.17 2.03
C ILE A 301 -3.28 9.40 1.09
N GLN A 302 -3.51 9.18 -0.20
CA GLN A 302 -2.57 9.61 -1.23
C GLN A 302 -2.75 11.10 -1.49
N LEU A 303 -1.65 11.87 -1.44
CA LEU A 303 -1.65 13.30 -1.78
C LEU A 303 -0.95 13.57 -3.11
N TRP A 304 -0.12 12.63 -3.57
CA TRP A 304 0.64 12.77 -4.81
C TRP A 304 -0.28 13.00 -6.01
N GLY A 305 -0.12 14.15 -6.67
CA GLY A 305 -0.91 14.50 -7.85
C GLY A 305 -2.40 14.80 -7.58
N LYS A 306 -2.84 14.85 -6.31
CA LYS A 306 -4.22 15.17 -5.93
C LYS A 306 -4.61 16.53 -6.53
N ASP A 307 -5.75 16.57 -7.23
CA ASP A 307 -6.35 17.74 -7.86
C ASP A 307 -5.48 18.48 -8.91
N LYS A 308 -4.40 17.85 -9.41
CA LYS A 308 -3.47 18.49 -10.38
C LYS A 308 -3.96 18.52 -11.83
N GLY A 309 -5.08 17.85 -12.13
CA GLY A 309 -5.70 17.83 -13.45
C GLY A 309 -5.06 16.84 -14.43
N CYS A 310 -5.62 16.82 -15.64
CA CYS A 310 -5.18 15.90 -16.69
C CYS A 310 -3.75 16.12 -17.17
N ASP A 311 -3.21 17.31 -16.95
CA ASP A 311 -1.85 17.65 -17.35
C ASP A 311 -0.83 16.83 -16.55
N PHE A 312 -0.94 16.83 -15.21
CA PHE A 312 -0.14 15.97 -14.34
C PHE A 312 -0.30 14.49 -14.69
N TYR A 313 -1.55 14.00 -14.80
CA TYR A 313 -1.81 12.58 -15.04
C TYR A 313 -1.26 12.06 -16.38
N LYS A 314 -1.17 12.93 -17.39
CA LYS A 314 -0.75 12.55 -18.74
C LYS A 314 0.72 12.82 -19.03
N LEU A 315 1.27 13.88 -18.45
CA LEU A 315 2.61 14.38 -18.78
C LEU A 315 3.58 14.34 -17.58
N GLN A 316 3.10 14.19 -16.34
CA GLN A 316 3.94 14.13 -15.14
C GLN A 316 5.01 15.25 -15.11
N CYS A 317 6.30 14.89 -15.07
CA CYS A 317 7.42 15.83 -15.11
C CYS A 317 7.78 16.35 -16.50
N TYR A 318 7.19 15.82 -17.58
CA TYR A 318 7.33 16.35 -18.94
C TYR A 318 6.38 17.51 -19.24
N SER A 319 5.51 17.85 -18.29
CA SER A 319 4.65 19.03 -18.40
C SER A 319 5.47 20.32 -18.46
N GLU A 320 4.89 21.35 -19.07
CA GLU A 320 5.38 22.74 -18.92
C GLU A 320 5.11 23.29 -17.51
N THR A 321 4.15 22.69 -16.78
CA THR A 321 3.86 23.02 -15.38
C THR A 321 4.86 22.33 -14.46
N GLU A 322 5.44 23.12 -13.56
CA GLU A 322 6.35 22.62 -12.54
C GLU A 322 5.57 22.08 -11.33
N TYR A 323 5.68 20.77 -11.09
CA TYR A 323 5.03 20.07 -9.98
C TYR A 323 6.02 19.82 -8.83
N LYS A 324 5.58 20.06 -7.57
CA LYS A 324 6.42 19.91 -6.36
C LYS A 324 6.72 18.43 -6.03
N GLU A 325 5.90 17.55 -6.58
CA GLU A 325 6.04 16.09 -6.58
C GLU A 325 7.41 15.66 -7.17
N PHE A 326 7.84 16.30 -8.25
CA PHE A 326 9.08 15.96 -8.94
C PHE A 326 10.20 16.95 -8.59
N CYS A 327 11.36 16.43 -8.22
CA CYS A 327 12.55 17.25 -8.01
C CYS A 327 13.27 17.50 -9.35
N ARG A 328 14.25 18.40 -9.42
CA ARG A 328 14.89 18.81 -10.70
C ARG A 328 16.38 18.55 -10.81
N ASN A 329 17.03 18.28 -9.69
CA ASN A 329 18.46 18.10 -9.61
C ASN A 329 18.73 16.69 -9.06
N PRO A 330 18.47 15.63 -9.85
CA PRO A 330 18.77 14.28 -9.40
C PRO A 330 20.28 14.16 -9.16
N TYR A 331 20.63 13.52 -8.06
CA TYR A 331 22.01 13.21 -7.73
C TYR A 331 22.61 12.26 -8.78
N ASP A 332 23.79 12.59 -9.29
CA ASP A 332 24.55 11.79 -10.24
C ASP A 332 25.75 11.13 -9.52
N ASP A 333 25.65 9.83 -9.25
CA ASP A 333 26.70 9.08 -8.56
C ASP A 333 27.94 8.82 -9.45
N ASP A 334 27.80 8.97 -10.77
CA ASP A 334 28.89 8.87 -11.73
C ASP A 334 29.74 10.17 -11.81
N ASP A 335 29.21 11.32 -11.38
CA ASP A 335 30.00 12.56 -11.26
C ASP A 335 30.63 12.69 -9.86
N PRO A 336 31.96 12.50 -9.71
CA PRO A 336 32.63 12.60 -8.43
C PRO A 336 32.66 14.02 -7.82
N ASN A 337 32.23 15.04 -8.56
CA ASN A 337 32.11 16.42 -8.08
C ASN A 337 30.68 16.75 -7.63
N ASP A 338 29.71 15.89 -7.90
CA ASP A 338 28.34 16.07 -7.43
C ASP A 338 28.29 15.73 -5.94
N ASP A 339 28.07 16.75 -5.10
CA ASP A 339 27.99 16.57 -3.66
C ASP A 339 26.56 16.16 -3.31
N PRO A 340 26.30 14.94 -2.79
CA PRO A 340 24.96 14.49 -2.46
C PRO A 340 24.22 15.42 -1.48
N LEU A 341 24.94 16.25 -0.72
CA LEU A 341 24.35 17.27 0.15
C LEU A 341 23.57 18.36 -0.61
N ASP A 342 23.92 18.63 -1.87
CA ASP A 342 23.28 19.65 -2.71
C ASP A 342 21.94 19.15 -3.32
N HIS A 343 21.60 17.87 -3.12
CA HIS A 343 20.39 17.21 -3.65
C HIS A 343 19.42 16.80 -2.53
N LEU A 344 19.72 17.16 -1.28
CA LEU A 344 18.86 16.83 -0.16
C LEU A 344 17.61 17.71 -0.15
N SER A 345 16.48 17.10 0.19
CA SER A 345 15.22 17.76 0.48
C SER A 345 14.34 16.87 1.33
N CYS A 346 13.28 17.42 1.93
CA CYS A 346 12.25 16.57 2.51
C CYS A 346 11.53 15.76 1.42
N SER A 347 11.10 14.54 1.77
CA SER A 347 10.15 13.81 0.94
C SER A 347 8.84 14.59 0.78
N PHE A 348 8.05 14.25 -0.24
CA PHE A 348 6.81 14.98 -0.56
C PHE A 348 5.81 15.04 0.62
N GLN A 349 5.75 14.00 1.46
CA GLN A 349 4.91 13.95 2.66
C GLN A 349 5.67 14.29 3.95
N ASN A 350 6.88 14.85 3.85
CA ASN A 350 7.73 15.23 4.98
C ASN A 350 8.02 14.06 5.95
N THR A 351 7.97 12.81 5.51
CA THR A 351 8.25 11.64 6.36
C THR A 351 9.72 11.45 6.70
N GLY A 352 10.63 12.00 5.89
CA GLY A 352 12.06 11.84 6.06
C GLY A 352 12.87 12.81 5.22
N ILE A 353 14.17 12.91 5.53
CA ILE A 353 15.12 13.61 4.67
C ILE A 353 15.45 12.67 3.52
N GLY A 354 15.17 13.12 2.31
CA GLY A 354 15.43 12.40 1.09
C GLY A 354 16.52 13.04 0.24
N ILE A 355 16.88 12.32 -0.80
CA ILE A 355 17.76 12.75 -1.87
C ILE A 355 17.00 12.72 -3.18
N CYS A 356 17.14 13.75 -4.00
CA CYS A 356 16.55 13.77 -5.33
C CYS A 356 17.23 12.70 -6.21
N LEU A 357 16.50 11.70 -6.68
CA LEU A 357 17.03 10.66 -7.56
C LEU A 357 15.98 10.10 -8.51
N ASN A 358 16.45 9.28 -9.45
CA ASN A 358 15.65 8.40 -10.28
C ASN A 358 15.93 6.96 -9.83
N ASP A 359 14.90 6.20 -9.46
CA ASP A 359 15.04 4.85 -8.91
C ASP A 359 15.05 3.74 -9.97
N GLY A 360 15.07 4.11 -11.26
CA GLY A 360 15.05 3.17 -12.38
C GLY A 360 13.66 2.58 -12.68
N LEU A 361 12.61 2.98 -11.97
CA LEU A 361 11.22 2.69 -12.31
C LEU A 361 10.54 3.86 -13.04
N VAL A 362 11.08 5.07 -12.93
CA VAL A 362 10.43 6.28 -13.43
C VAL A 362 11.46 7.23 -14.00
N GLU A 363 11.22 7.83 -15.16
CA GLU A 363 12.10 8.89 -15.69
C GLU A 363 12.06 10.20 -14.88
N CYS A 364 10.92 10.51 -14.26
CA CYS A 364 10.70 11.67 -13.39
C CYS A 364 11.35 11.53 -11.99
N PRO A 365 12.38 12.34 -11.67
CA PRO A 365 13.05 12.22 -10.38
C PRO A 365 12.20 12.79 -9.25
N TYR A 366 12.37 12.23 -8.06
CA TYR A 366 11.66 12.62 -6.84
C TYR A 366 12.57 12.49 -5.61
N ASN A 367 12.16 13.06 -4.48
CA ASN A 367 12.93 12.96 -3.23
C ASN A 367 12.69 11.60 -2.56
N TYR A 368 13.67 10.69 -2.68
CA TYR A 368 13.63 9.36 -2.06
C TYR A 368 14.17 9.43 -0.62
N VAL A 369 13.40 8.96 0.36
CA VAL A 369 13.82 8.98 1.79
C VAL A 369 15.01 8.06 2.00
N MET A 370 16.09 8.60 2.54
CA MET A 370 17.24 7.82 2.97
C MET A 370 16.88 7.07 4.26
N ALA A 371 17.17 5.77 4.35
CA ALA A 371 16.72 4.94 5.47
C ALA A 371 17.18 5.43 6.84
N ASP A 372 18.43 5.94 6.93
CA ASP A 372 18.99 6.52 8.17
C ASP A 372 18.37 7.89 8.54
N PHE A 373 17.55 8.45 7.65
CA PHE A 373 16.87 9.73 7.81
C PHE A 373 15.35 9.64 7.61
N ASP A 374 14.76 8.43 7.67
CA ASP A 374 13.33 8.30 7.95
C ASP A 374 13.09 8.89 9.34
N CYS A 375 12.38 10.01 9.40
CA CYS A 375 12.14 10.71 10.66
C CYS A 375 11.26 9.87 11.60
N ARG A 376 10.55 8.87 11.10
CA ARG A 376 9.57 8.09 11.84
C ARG A 376 10.18 6.91 12.58
N ASP A 377 11.40 6.48 12.22
CA ASP A 377 12.14 5.44 12.93
C ASP A 377 12.94 6.04 14.10
N ALA A 378 12.44 5.87 15.32
CA ALA A 378 13.09 6.35 16.54
C ALA A 378 14.55 5.88 16.72
N ASN A 379 14.97 4.80 16.06
CA ASN A 379 16.33 4.26 16.18
C ASN A 379 17.33 4.92 15.22
N ASN A 380 16.86 5.76 14.29
CA ASN A 380 17.74 6.57 13.46
C ASN A 380 18.47 7.67 14.25
N TYR A 381 18.08 7.92 15.52
CA TYR A 381 18.82 8.83 16.37
C TYR A 381 20.22 8.30 16.72
N ASN A 382 21.23 8.79 16.00
CA ASN A 382 22.63 8.55 16.29
C ASN A 382 23.19 9.65 17.22
N THR A 383 23.49 9.30 18.47
CA THR A 383 24.03 10.24 19.48
C THR A 383 25.33 10.92 19.06
N THR A 384 26.13 10.31 18.18
CA THR A 384 27.40 10.87 17.71
C THR A 384 27.17 11.95 16.65
N LEU A 385 26.17 11.77 15.79
CA LEU A 385 25.84 12.68 14.69
C LEU A 385 24.94 13.84 15.16
N PHE A 386 23.98 13.56 16.03
CA PHE A 386 22.93 14.50 16.41
C PHE A 386 23.12 15.09 17.82
N SER A 387 24.28 14.90 18.44
CA SER A 387 24.57 15.48 19.75
C SER A 387 24.42 17.00 19.71
N GLY A 388 23.49 17.54 20.51
CA GLY A 388 23.26 18.98 20.63
C GLY A 388 22.54 19.63 19.43
N THR A 389 22.05 18.84 18.49
CA THR A 389 20.98 19.25 17.58
C THR A 389 19.62 18.95 18.22
N ASN A 390 18.56 19.48 17.62
CA ASN A 390 17.18 19.19 18.05
C ASN A 390 16.51 18.14 17.16
N PHE A 391 17.30 17.27 16.52
CA PHE A 391 16.73 16.15 15.77
C PHE A 391 15.92 15.26 16.72
N TYR A 392 14.71 14.96 16.31
CA TYR A 392 13.83 14.02 16.95
C TYR A 392 13.45 12.97 15.91
N PHE A 393 13.46 11.70 16.31
CA PHE A 393 13.01 10.60 15.47
C PHE A 393 11.94 9.82 16.23
N GLY A 394 10.86 9.48 15.55
CA GLY A 394 9.70 8.77 16.09
C GLY A 394 8.48 8.96 15.20
N TYR A 395 7.47 8.10 15.35
CA TYR A 395 6.26 8.08 14.50
C TYR A 395 5.54 9.44 14.39
N ASP A 396 5.74 10.32 15.36
CA ASP A 396 5.21 11.68 15.43
C ASP A 396 6.25 12.74 15.03
N SER A 397 7.14 12.40 14.11
CA SER A 397 8.19 13.27 13.57
C SER A 397 8.05 13.42 12.06
N MET A 398 8.44 14.59 11.58
CA MET A 398 8.51 14.91 10.15
C MET A 398 9.79 15.67 9.82
N CYS A 399 10.22 15.59 8.56
CA CYS A 399 11.29 16.38 7.98
C CYS A 399 10.83 17.82 7.78
N ILE A 400 11.67 18.76 8.19
CA ILE A 400 11.43 20.20 8.08
C ILE A 400 12.68 20.86 7.51
N GLU A 401 12.49 21.85 6.64
CA GLU A 401 13.58 22.68 6.14
C GLU A 401 14.15 23.54 7.26
N GLY A 402 15.47 23.50 7.37
CA GLY A 402 16.26 24.20 8.36
C GLY A 402 16.66 23.36 9.56
N SER A 403 17.23 24.04 10.54
CA SER A 403 17.69 23.41 11.77
C SER A 403 17.78 24.40 12.91
N LEU A 404 17.43 23.93 14.11
CA LEU A 404 17.72 24.61 15.35
C LEU A 404 18.74 23.76 16.12
N THR A 405 19.92 24.32 16.34
CA THR A 405 21.01 23.67 17.08
C THR A 405 21.42 24.50 18.27
N LYS A 406 22.02 23.85 19.29
CA LYS A 406 22.66 24.58 20.38
C LYS A 406 23.80 25.43 19.82
N LYS A 407 23.97 26.62 20.39
CA LYS A 407 25.00 27.57 19.97
C LYS A 407 26.38 26.91 19.90
N GLY A 408 27.06 27.08 18.76
CA GLY A 408 28.38 26.48 18.50
C GLY A 408 28.36 25.13 17.76
N ILE A 409 27.18 24.56 17.47
CA ILE A 409 27.02 23.31 16.70
C ILE A 409 26.47 23.64 15.31
N ALA A 410 27.19 23.28 14.26
CA ALA A 410 26.72 23.45 12.89
C ALA A 410 25.97 22.20 12.41
N ASN A 411 24.77 22.38 11.84
CA ASN A 411 24.14 21.38 10.99
C ASN A 411 24.43 21.75 9.53
N ARG A 412 24.90 20.78 8.73
CA ARG A 412 25.21 20.97 7.31
C ARG A 412 24.15 20.40 6.38
N LEU A 413 23.17 19.67 6.91
CA LEU A 413 22.15 19.02 6.09
C LEU A 413 21.14 19.99 5.51
N GLY A 414 20.94 21.15 6.13
CA GLY A 414 19.89 22.10 5.72
C GLY A 414 18.48 21.65 6.09
N TYR A 415 18.28 20.43 6.58
CA TYR A 415 17.00 19.85 7.02
C TYR A 415 17.14 19.20 8.40
N SER A 416 16.02 19.02 9.09
CA SER A 416 15.95 18.34 10.39
C SER A 416 14.67 17.54 10.55
N CYS A 417 14.72 16.45 11.33
CA CYS A 417 13.52 15.78 11.81
C CYS A 417 13.04 16.44 13.11
N PHE A 418 11.79 16.91 13.13
CA PHE A 418 11.17 17.50 14.31
C PHE A 418 9.85 16.82 14.66
N LYS A 419 9.57 16.74 15.95
CA LYS A 419 8.27 16.30 16.46
C LYS A 419 7.18 17.26 16.00
N TYR A 420 6.03 16.75 15.59
CA TYR A 420 4.89 17.56 15.22
C TYR A 420 3.61 17.11 15.95
N ALA A 421 2.58 17.95 15.87
CA ALA A 421 1.23 17.62 16.26
C ALA A 421 0.24 18.37 15.38
N CYS A 422 -0.87 17.72 15.05
CA CYS A 422 -2.04 18.31 14.40
C CYS A 422 -3.19 18.30 15.40
N ASP A 423 -3.97 19.39 15.46
CA ASP A 423 -5.22 19.40 16.22
C ASP A 423 -6.44 19.11 15.33
N GLU A 424 -7.64 19.11 15.93
CA GLU A 424 -8.89 18.73 15.25
C GLU A 424 -9.24 19.66 14.08
N ASP A 425 -8.76 20.89 14.11
CA ASP A 425 -8.93 21.90 13.07
C ASP A 425 -7.77 21.89 12.05
N GLN A 426 -6.95 20.82 12.05
CA GLN A 426 -5.79 20.63 11.16
C GLN A 426 -4.69 21.68 11.31
N ASN A 427 -4.60 22.35 12.48
CA ASN A 427 -3.53 23.29 12.74
C ASN A 427 -2.23 22.55 13.08
N LEU A 428 -1.18 22.80 12.30
CA LEU A 428 0.12 22.17 12.47
C LEU A 428 0.97 22.88 13.53
N LYS A 429 1.52 22.11 14.47
CA LYS A 429 2.48 22.57 15.48
C LYS A 429 3.77 21.78 15.41
N ILE A 430 4.89 22.48 15.37
CA ILE A 430 6.22 21.88 15.48
C ILE A 430 6.71 21.99 16.93
N ILE A 431 7.21 20.90 17.50
CA ILE A 431 7.55 20.78 18.91
C ILE A 431 9.06 20.57 19.05
N ILE A 432 9.74 21.53 19.67
CA ILE A 432 11.21 21.51 19.84
C ILE A 432 11.54 21.80 21.31
N ASP A 433 12.20 20.86 21.99
CA ASP A 433 12.49 20.92 23.43
C ASP A 433 11.26 21.26 24.30
N GLY A 434 10.08 20.77 23.88
CA GLY A 434 8.80 21.01 24.55
C GLY A 434 8.15 22.37 24.25
N VAL A 435 8.82 23.26 23.50
CA VAL A 435 8.23 24.51 22.99
C VAL A 435 7.45 24.21 21.72
N GLN A 436 6.22 24.71 21.63
CA GLN A 436 5.37 24.59 20.45
C GLN A 436 5.49 25.84 19.58
N TYR A 437 5.73 25.64 18.30
CA TYR A 437 5.75 26.66 17.27
C TYR A 437 4.57 26.44 16.33
N ASP A 438 3.79 27.49 16.12
CA ASP A 438 2.64 27.45 15.22
C ASP A 438 3.13 27.51 13.76
N CYS A 439 2.71 26.51 12.98
CA CYS A 439 3.03 26.38 11.56
C CYS A 439 1.77 26.30 10.68
N SER A 440 0.62 26.73 11.20
CA SER A 440 -0.68 26.63 10.53
C SER A 440 -0.79 27.54 9.29
N ASP A 441 -0.04 28.65 9.26
CA ASP A 441 -0.02 29.56 8.11
C ASP A 441 0.86 29.08 6.95
N GLY A 442 1.67 28.03 7.16
CA GLY A 442 2.64 27.49 6.20
C GLY A 442 3.75 28.46 5.76
N GLY A 443 4.92 27.94 5.38
CA GLY A 443 6.04 28.72 4.82
C GLY A 443 6.65 29.79 5.75
N SER A 444 6.13 29.97 6.96
CA SER A 444 6.59 30.96 7.92
C SER A 444 7.90 30.52 8.58
N SER A 445 8.68 31.47 9.08
CA SER A 445 9.88 31.18 9.89
C SER A 445 9.64 31.62 11.33
N PRO A 446 9.29 30.70 12.24
CA PRO A 446 8.98 31.06 13.62
C PRO A 446 10.18 31.68 14.36
N SER A 447 9.88 32.66 15.22
CA SER A 447 10.91 33.25 16.09
C SER A 447 11.28 32.29 17.23
N PHE A 448 12.57 32.13 17.49
CA PHE A 448 13.10 31.22 18.53
C PHE A 448 14.03 31.96 19.51
N ASN A 449 14.34 31.32 20.65
CA ASN A 449 15.25 31.87 21.65
C ASN A 449 16.71 31.86 21.14
N THR A 450 17.15 33.00 20.61
CA THR A 450 18.52 33.20 20.08
C THR A 450 19.63 33.15 21.14
N GLN A 451 19.28 33.15 22.43
CA GLN A 451 20.26 32.91 23.50
C GLN A 451 20.58 31.42 23.64
N GLN A 452 19.64 30.54 23.30
CA GLN A 452 19.76 29.09 23.43
C GLN A 452 20.14 28.41 22.11
N TYR A 453 19.58 28.89 21.00
CA TYR A 453 19.72 28.26 19.69
C TYR A 453 20.35 29.18 18.64
N GLN A 454 20.86 28.56 17.59
CA GLN A 454 21.25 29.20 16.34
C GLN A 454 20.60 28.47 15.16
N GLY A 455 20.48 29.16 14.01
CA GLY A 455 19.84 28.63 12.80
C GLY A 455 18.44 29.17 12.61
N GLY A 456 17.49 28.29 12.33
CA GLY A 456 16.10 28.61 12.00
C GLY A 456 15.50 27.47 11.18
N PHE A 457 14.17 27.41 11.12
CA PHE A 457 13.45 26.46 10.28
C PHE A 457 12.27 27.16 9.61
N ILE A 458 11.80 26.56 8.52
CA ILE A 458 10.66 27.04 7.74
C ILE A 458 9.51 26.04 7.95
N CYS A 459 8.35 26.54 8.35
CA CYS A 459 7.15 25.73 8.46
C CYS A 459 6.79 25.14 7.08
N PRO A 460 6.30 23.89 7.01
CA PRO A 460 5.89 23.28 5.74
C PRO A 460 4.90 24.16 5.00
N GLU A 461 4.96 24.19 3.67
CA GLU A 461 4.08 25.05 2.86
C GLU A 461 2.62 24.60 2.85
N ASN A 462 2.35 23.32 3.10
CA ASN A 462 1.03 22.68 3.03
C ASN A 462 0.61 22.02 4.36
N PRO A 463 0.47 22.77 5.46
CA PRO A 463 0.19 22.22 6.78
C PRO A 463 -1.15 21.47 6.86
N GLU A 464 -2.18 21.95 6.18
CA GLU A 464 -3.51 21.31 6.14
C GLU A 464 -3.43 19.91 5.50
N GLU A 465 -2.86 19.79 4.29
CA GLU A 465 -2.65 18.51 3.60
C GLU A 465 -1.81 17.54 4.46
N LEU A 466 -0.74 18.03 5.09
CA LEU A 466 0.10 17.21 5.97
C LEU A 466 -0.66 16.72 7.20
N CYS A 467 -1.51 17.54 7.80
CA CYS A 467 -2.36 17.13 8.91
C CYS A 467 -3.52 16.22 8.51
N GLU A 468 -4.09 16.40 7.32
CA GLU A 468 -5.09 15.49 6.73
C GLU A 468 -4.47 14.10 6.51
N SER A 469 -3.27 14.06 5.94
CA SER A 469 -2.54 12.82 5.64
C SER A 469 -1.78 12.22 6.82
N ALA A 470 -1.76 12.90 8.00
CA ALA A 470 -1.11 12.44 9.23
C ALA A 470 -1.82 11.21 9.82
N SER A 471 -1.59 10.09 9.16
CA SER A 471 -2.23 8.79 9.39
C SER A 471 -1.26 7.80 10.06
N GLU A 472 -0.25 8.30 10.74
CA GLU A 472 0.75 7.49 11.45
C GLU A 472 0.18 6.87 12.72
N CYS A 473 0.39 5.57 12.89
CA CYS A 473 -0.02 4.86 14.08
C CYS A 473 1.05 4.96 15.17
N PRO A 474 0.66 5.16 16.45
CA PRO A 474 1.63 5.19 17.54
C PRO A 474 2.46 3.90 17.59
N ASN A 475 3.79 4.08 17.64
CA ASN A 475 4.79 3.01 17.63
C ASN A 475 4.57 1.95 16.52
N GLN A 476 4.02 2.34 15.36
CA GLN A 476 3.75 1.42 14.23
C GLN A 476 3.07 0.12 14.69
N CYS A 477 2.04 0.27 15.53
CA CYS A 477 1.25 -0.84 16.06
C CYS A 477 2.05 -1.87 16.90
N ASN A 478 3.17 -1.46 17.50
CA ASN A 478 4.03 -2.26 18.39
C ASN A 478 4.35 -3.67 17.84
N LYS A 479 4.59 -3.78 16.52
CA LYS A 479 4.86 -5.05 15.81
C LYS A 479 3.76 -6.11 15.95
N LYS A 480 2.54 -5.70 16.27
CA LYS A 480 1.37 -6.56 16.53
C LYS A 480 0.19 -6.24 15.62
N GLY A 481 0.41 -5.46 14.60
CA GLY A 481 -0.59 -5.05 13.63
C GLY A 481 0.03 -4.29 12.49
N TYR A 482 -0.82 -3.78 11.62
CA TYR A 482 -0.45 -2.89 10.53
C TYR A 482 -1.26 -1.61 10.64
N CYS A 483 -0.64 -0.46 10.36
CA CYS A 483 -1.31 0.82 10.34
C CYS A 483 -2.08 0.98 9.02
N LEU A 484 -3.33 1.43 9.11
CA LEU A 484 -4.12 1.81 7.93
C LEU A 484 -4.95 3.03 8.30
N GLY A 485 -4.75 4.15 7.60
CA GLY A 485 -5.49 5.39 7.80
C GLY A 485 -5.49 5.90 9.24
N GLY A 486 -4.35 5.82 9.95
CA GLY A 486 -4.22 6.26 11.35
C GLY A 486 -4.73 5.29 12.40
N SER A 487 -5.19 4.09 12.00
CA SER A 487 -5.71 3.08 12.91
C SER A 487 -5.01 1.74 12.75
N CYS A 488 -4.57 1.17 13.87
CA CYS A 488 -3.96 -0.16 13.86
C CYS A 488 -4.99 -1.28 13.62
N THR A 489 -4.67 -2.17 12.69
CA THR A 489 -5.28 -3.50 12.59
C THR A 489 -4.43 -4.52 13.32
N CYS A 490 -4.74 -4.73 14.60
CA CYS A 490 -4.05 -5.64 15.50
C CYS A 490 -4.39 -7.13 15.26
N ILE A 491 -3.39 -8.01 15.37
CA ILE A 491 -3.56 -9.48 15.33
C ILE A 491 -4.26 -10.02 16.58
N ALA A 492 -4.91 -11.19 16.47
CA ALA A 492 -5.53 -11.93 17.59
C ALA A 492 -4.71 -11.87 18.90
N GLY A 493 -5.38 -11.52 20.01
CA GLY A 493 -4.73 -11.35 21.32
C GLY A 493 -4.42 -9.91 21.71
N TYR A 494 -4.48 -8.95 20.77
CA TYR A 494 -4.09 -7.56 21.00
C TYR A 494 -5.13 -6.55 20.49
N ALA A 495 -5.24 -5.41 21.19
CA ALA A 495 -6.09 -4.26 20.87
C ALA A 495 -5.45 -2.96 21.40
N GLY A 496 -6.15 -1.83 21.33
CA GLY A 496 -5.62 -0.51 21.68
C GLY A 496 -5.12 0.27 20.46
N ARG A 497 -4.80 1.56 20.67
CA ARG A 497 -4.42 2.47 19.58
C ARG A 497 -3.12 2.06 18.90
N ALA A 498 -2.25 1.36 19.63
CA ALA A 498 -0.96 0.87 19.19
C ALA A 498 -0.84 -0.66 19.29
N CYS A 499 -1.95 -1.39 19.45
CA CYS A 499 -1.94 -2.83 19.78
C CYS A 499 -1.22 -3.18 21.10
N GLU A 500 -1.24 -2.26 22.06
CA GLU A 500 -0.55 -2.36 23.35
C GLU A 500 -1.33 -3.15 24.42
N LYS A 501 -2.65 -3.31 24.25
CA LYS A 501 -3.54 -3.96 25.22
C LYS A 501 -3.78 -5.42 24.86
N SER A 502 -3.93 -6.29 25.85
CA SER A 502 -4.39 -7.66 25.63
C SER A 502 -5.90 -7.69 25.34
N CYS A 503 -6.32 -8.50 24.38
CA CYS A 503 -7.71 -8.72 24.04
C CYS A 503 -7.98 -10.19 23.69
N THR A 504 -8.78 -10.87 24.50
CA THR A 504 -9.14 -12.29 24.30
C THR A 504 -10.50 -12.49 23.64
N THR A 505 -11.20 -11.41 23.31
CA THR A 505 -12.54 -11.41 22.70
C THR A 505 -12.49 -10.73 21.32
N TYR A 506 -13.60 -10.15 20.87
CA TYR A 506 -13.65 -9.44 19.59
C TYR A 506 -13.08 -8.03 19.68
N ARG A 507 -12.57 -7.53 18.57
CA ARG A 507 -12.16 -6.13 18.43
C ARG A 507 -13.13 -5.33 17.61
N ASN A 508 -13.46 -4.15 18.11
CA ASN A 508 -14.19 -3.14 17.37
C ASN A 508 -13.36 -1.85 17.38
N GLY A 509 -12.64 -1.58 16.28
CA GLY A 509 -11.61 -0.55 16.26
C GLY A 509 -10.53 -0.83 17.31
N VAL A 510 -10.28 0.14 18.19
CA VAL A 510 -9.28 0.04 19.27
C VAL A 510 -9.78 -0.69 20.52
N GLU A 511 -11.09 -0.95 20.62
CA GLU A 511 -11.73 -1.51 21.81
C GLU A 511 -11.86 -3.03 21.76
N CYS A 512 -11.72 -3.65 22.94
CA CYS A 512 -11.96 -5.08 23.13
C CYS A 512 -13.37 -5.30 23.67
N VAL A 513 -14.22 -6.00 22.92
CA VAL A 513 -15.65 -6.16 23.20
C VAL A 513 -16.04 -7.63 23.29
N ASN A 514 -17.02 -7.94 24.16
CA ASN A 514 -17.55 -9.31 24.31
C ASN A 514 -18.53 -9.69 23.20
N SER A 515 -19.20 -8.69 22.60
CA SER A 515 -20.17 -8.85 21.52
C SER A 515 -20.05 -7.67 20.57
N CYS A 516 -20.25 -7.92 19.28
CA CYS A 516 -20.14 -6.87 18.27
C CYS A 516 -21.30 -5.87 18.36
N PRO A 517 -21.00 -4.55 18.31
CA PRO A 517 -22.03 -3.52 18.33
C PRO A 517 -22.88 -3.50 17.05
N THR A 518 -23.93 -2.70 17.05
CA THR A 518 -24.81 -2.49 15.89
C THR A 518 -24.02 -2.18 14.62
N ASN A 519 -24.49 -2.69 13.47
CA ASN A 519 -23.86 -2.57 12.16
C ASN A 519 -22.45 -3.19 12.05
N THR A 520 -22.10 -4.08 12.99
CA THR A 520 -20.88 -4.88 12.92
C THR A 520 -21.17 -6.35 13.26
N PHE A 521 -20.39 -7.27 12.71
CA PHE A 521 -20.68 -8.70 12.74
C PHE A 521 -19.44 -9.48 13.18
N PRO A 522 -19.57 -10.45 14.09
CA PRO A 522 -18.42 -11.18 14.60
C PRO A 522 -17.81 -12.06 13.52
N ASP A 523 -16.49 -12.01 13.39
CA ASP A 523 -15.69 -12.96 12.64
C ASP A 523 -14.79 -13.75 13.59
N GLN A 524 -14.93 -15.08 13.59
CA GLN A 524 -14.19 -15.94 14.51
C GLN A 524 -12.74 -16.18 14.08
N PHE A 525 -12.41 -15.94 12.81
CA PHE A 525 -11.08 -16.21 12.29
C PHE A 525 -10.12 -15.07 12.62
N THR A 526 -10.54 -13.86 12.34
CA THR A 526 -9.80 -12.65 12.66
C THR A 526 -10.11 -12.12 14.05
N MET A 527 -11.13 -12.62 14.77
CA MET A 527 -11.59 -12.07 16.05
C MET A 527 -11.88 -10.56 15.99
N TYR A 528 -12.43 -10.10 14.86
CA TYR A 528 -12.91 -8.73 14.67
C TYR A 528 -14.43 -8.67 14.59
N CYS A 529 -14.96 -7.51 14.93
CA CYS A 529 -16.28 -7.07 14.51
C CYS A 529 -16.14 -6.42 13.14
N ILE A 530 -16.52 -7.17 12.11
CA ILE A 530 -16.49 -6.74 10.71
C ILE A 530 -17.62 -5.75 10.47
N GLY A 531 -17.30 -4.58 9.92
CA GLY A 531 -18.29 -3.55 9.62
C GLY A 531 -19.19 -3.90 8.43
N CYS A 532 -20.01 -2.93 8.05
CA CYS A 532 -20.75 -2.95 6.78
C CYS A 532 -19.80 -3.08 5.57
N PRO A 533 -20.33 -3.37 4.37
CA PRO A 533 -19.58 -3.17 3.12
C PRO A 533 -18.99 -1.76 3.01
N ALA A 534 -17.95 -1.58 2.20
CA ALA A 534 -17.40 -0.25 1.91
C ALA A 534 -18.47 0.70 1.35
N ASN A 535 -18.35 1.99 1.65
CA ASN A 535 -19.27 3.07 1.24
C ASN A 535 -20.73 2.90 1.70
N CYS A 536 -20.96 2.04 2.70
CA CYS A 536 -22.28 1.75 3.24
C CYS A 536 -22.51 2.47 4.58
N ALA A 537 -23.56 3.29 4.63
CA ALA A 537 -23.96 4.02 5.83
C ALA A 537 -24.63 3.11 6.86
N THR A 538 -25.56 2.24 6.40
CA THR A 538 -26.24 1.25 7.25
C THR A 538 -26.38 -0.09 6.54
N CYS A 539 -26.24 -1.20 7.29
CA CYS A 539 -26.29 -2.55 6.75
C CYS A 539 -27.01 -3.53 7.68
N SER A 540 -27.56 -4.58 7.09
CA SER A 540 -28.21 -5.68 7.84
C SER A 540 -27.28 -6.90 8.03
N ALA A 541 -26.25 -6.99 7.20
CA ALA A 541 -25.16 -7.97 7.26
C ALA A 541 -23.87 -7.35 6.72
N LYS A 542 -22.72 -7.98 6.99
CA LYS A 542 -21.40 -7.56 6.46
C LYS A 542 -21.34 -7.53 4.92
N ASP A 543 -22.29 -8.19 4.25
CA ASP A 543 -22.41 -8.29 2.80
C ASP A 543 -23.76 -7.78 2.26
N VAL A 544 -24.56 -7.10 3.10
CA VAL A 544 -25.87 -6.56 2.70
C VAL A 544 -26.02 -5.14 3.22
N CYS A 545 -25.65 -4.18 2.38
CA CYS A 545 -25.93 -2.77 2.58
C CYS A 545 -27.42 -2.47 2.41
N THR A 546 -27.95 -1.61 3.29
CA THR A 546 -29.34 -1.13 3.26
C THR A 546 -29.44 0.35 2.88
N GLU A 547 -28.38 1.11 3.12
CA GLU A 547 -28.30 2.54 2.79
C GLU A 547 -26.84 2.90 2.49
N CYS A 548 -26.60 3.50 1.32
CA CYS A 548 -25.28 3.96 0.92
C CYS A 548 -24.95 5.32 1.51
N GLU A 549 -23.65 5.59 1.67
CA GLU A 549 -23.15 6.93 1.90
C GLU A 549 -23.47 7.83 0.69
N ASP A 550 -23.48 9.15 0.90
CA ASP A 550 -23.76 10.11 -0.15
C ASP A 550 -22.83 9.89 -1.35
N THR A 551 -23.33 10.09 -2.58
CA THR A 551 -22.64 9.87 -3.88
C THR A 551 -22.45 8.42 -4.35
N PHE A 552 -22.94 7.43 -3.58
CA PHE A 552 -22.96 6.03 -3.99
C PHE A 552 -24.38 5.52 -4.24
N LEU A 553 -24.50 4.51 -5.13
CA LEU A 553 -25.76 3.84 -5.43
C LEU A 553 -25.75 2.41 -4.92
N LEU A 554 -26.84 2.04 -4.26
CA LEU A 554 -27.06 0.68 -3.81
C LEU A 554 -27.29 -0.24 -5.02
N ASN A 555 -26.41 -1.23 -5.19
CA ASN A 555 -26.48 -2.23 -6.23
C ASN A 555 -26.12 -3.61 -5.66
N ALA A 556 -27.07 -4.54 -5.68
CA ALA A 556 -26.91 -5.91 -5.18
C ALA A 556 -26.28 -6.05 -3.77
N GLY A 557 -26.65 -5.15 -2.85
CA GLY A 557 -26.16 -5.17 -1.47
C GLY A 557 -24.81 -4.46 -1.24
N PHE A 558 -24.26 -3.80 -2.27
CA PHE A 558 -23.04 -3.01 -2.20
C PHE A 558 -23.28 -1.59 -2.70
N CYS A 559 -22.42 -0.67 -2.30
CA CYS A 559 -22.49 0.73 -2.68
C CYS A 559 -21.49 0.99 -3.79
N GLU A 560 -22.01 1.06 -5.01
CA GLU A 560 -21.22 1.29 -6.21
C GLU A 560 -21.13 2.80 -6.47
N PRO A 561 -19.96 3.29 -6.92
CA PRO A 561 -19.82 4.67 -7.33
C PRO A 561 -20.83 5.07 -8.43
N LEU A 562 -21.26 6.34 -8.43
CA LEU A 562 -22.13 6.87 -9.49
C LEU A 562 -21.42 6.84 -10.85
N PRO A 563 -22.05 6.34 -11.94
CA PRO A 563 -21.49 6.44 -13.28
C PRO A 563 -21.24 7.91 -13.63
N THR A 564 -20.02 8.24 -14.07
CA THR A 564 -19.57 9.60 -14.37
C THR A 564 -20.45 10.34 -15.39
N TYR A 565 -21.22 9.61 -16.20
CA TYR A 565 -22.23 10.16 -17.12
C TYR A 565 -23.48 10.78 -16.47
N SER A 566 -23.72 10.61 -15.17
CA SER A 566 -24.96 11.10 -14.53
C SER A 566 -24.86 12.51 -13.92
N LEU A 567 -23.66 13.06 -13.74
CA LEU A 567 -23.46 14.40 -13.15
C LEU A 567 -23.73 15.56 -14.14
N ILE A 568 -23.84 15.27 -15.44
CA ILE A 568 -24.20 16.27 -16.46
C ILE A 568 -25.70 16.63 -16.42
N PHE A 569 -26.54 15.75 -15.85
CA PHE A 569 -28.00 15.97 -15.79
C PHE A 569 -28.49 16.68 -14.52
N THR A 570 -27.73 16.69 -13.42
CA THR A 570 -28.17 17.33 -12.17
C THR A 570 -27.77 18.81 -12.11
N THR A 571 -26.64 19.20 -12.69
CA THR A 571 -26.21 20.61 -12.74
C THR A 571 -27.03 21.45 -13.74
N THR A 572 -27.55 20.83 -14.81
CA THR A 572 -28.47 21.49 -15.75
C THR A 572 -29.87 21.70 -15.18
N ILE A 573 -30.34 20.83 -14.28
CA ILE A 573 -31.65 21.00 -13.62
C ILE A 573 -31.60 22.08 -12.52
N ILE A 574 -30.50 22.17 -11.77
CA ILE A 574 -30.35 23.23 -10.76
C ILE A 574 -30.20 24.62 -11.43
N ALA A 575 -29.50 24.71 -12.56
CA ALA A 575 -29.40 25.97 -13.32
C ALA A 575 -30.74 26.41 -13.94
N LEU A 576 -31.63 25.48 -14.32
CA LEU A 576 -32.98 25.81 -14.81
C LEU A 576 -33.95 26.22 -13.68
N PHE A 577 -33.76 25.75 -12.45
CA PHE A 577 -34.60 26.16 -11.31
C PHE A 577 -34.27 27.56 -10.76
N PHE A 578 -33.07 28.09 -11.03
CA PHE A 578 -32.71 29.47 -10.70
C PHE A 578 -32.99 30.48 -11.83
N THR A 579 -33.56 30.04 -12.96
CA THR A 579 -33.90 30.89 -14.11
C THR A 579 -35.38 30.87 -14.50
N LEU A 580 -36.26 30.33 -13.63
CA LEU A 580 -37.72 30.40 -13.76
C LEU A 580 -38.37 31.25 -12.66
#